data_AF-A0A8T3Y626-F1
#
_entry.id   AF-A0A8T3Y626-F1
#
_cell.length_a   1.000
_cell.length_b   1.000
_cell.length_c   1.000
_cell.angle_alpha   90.00
_cell.angle_beta   90.00
_cell.angle_gamma   90.00
#
_symmetry.space_group_name_H-M   'P 1'
#
loop_
_entity.id
_entity.type
_entity.pdbx_description
1 polymer ?
#
loop_
_entity_poly.entity_id
_entity_poly.type
_entity_poly.pdbx_seq_one_letter_code
_entity_poly.pdbx_strand_id
1 'polypeptide(L)' 'MAKRKRAVGSGHPHPFQYATLSNSFLVAGLLGFLVSTIYLPKIDVSWAFALGTVFLMMVVASIISMIKGIPEPQLK' A
#
# COMPACT_ATOMS: atom_id res chain seq x y z
N MET A 1 8.74 54.87 13.63
CA MET A 1 8.57 53.67 14.50
C MET A 1 8.02 52.54 13.63
N ALA A 2 8.89 51.69 13.08
CA ALA A 2 8.51 50.70 12.06
C ALA A 2 7.98 49.41 12.71
N LYS A 3 6.68 49.15 12.52
CA LYS A 3 6.02 47.92 13.00
C LYS A 3 6.40 46.77 12.06
N ARG A 4 7.45 46.01 12.40
CA ARG A 4 7.90 44.84 11.64
C ARG A 4 6.74 43.85 11.50
N LYS A 5 6.26 43.64 10.27
CA LYS A 5 5.39 42.52 9.92
C LYS A 5 6.19 41.25 10.20
N ARG A 6 5.83 40.54 11.27
CA ARG A 6 6.34 39.18 11.47
C ARG A 6 5.66 38.33 10.41
N ALA A 7 6.39 38.01 9.35
CA ALA A 7 6.09 36.86 8.53
C ALA A 7 6.14 35.65 9.47
N VAL A 8 4.97 35.20 9.92
CA VAL A 8 4.81 33.86 10.47
C VAL A 8 5.17 32.94 9.32
N GLY A 9 6.38 32.38 9.39
CA GLY A 9 6.81 31.34 8.48
C GLY A 9 5.70 30.30 8.42
N SER A 10 5.22 30.05 7.21
CA SER A 10 4.22 29.05 6.87
C SER A 10 4.79 27.67 7.22
N GLY A 11 4.69 27.28 8.48
CA GLY A 11 4.78 25.90 8.91
C GLY A 11 3.54 25.20 8.38
N HIS A 12 3.52 24.89 7.08
CA HIS A 12 2.59 23.88 6.59
C HIS A 12 2.95 22.59 7.30
N PRO A 13 2.06 22.01 8.11
CA PRO A 13 2.23 20.63 8.52
C PRO A 13 2.23 19.85 7.22
N HIS A 14 3.40 19.36 6.79
CA HIS A 14 3.41 18.32 5.78
C HIS A 14 2.54 17.21 6.37
N PRO A 15 1.39 16.87 5.76
CA PRO A 15 0.67 15.71 6.22
C PRO A 15 1.69 14.59 6.14
N PHE A 16 1.98 13.95 7.28
CA PHE A 16 2.72 12.69 7.26
C PHE A 16 1.90 11.78 6.36
N GLN A 17 2.32 11.72 5.10
CA GLN A 17 1.63 10.99 4.06
C GLN A 17 2.09 9.57 4.28
N TYR A 18 1.43 8.89 5.24
CA TYR A 18 1.56 7.46 5.38
C TYR A 18 1.20 6.91 4.02
N ALA A 19 2.21 6.40 3.30
CA ALA A 19 2.01 5.78 2.02
C ALA A 19 1.18 4.51 2.27
N THR A 20 -0.15 4.68 2.30
CA THR A 20 -1.08 3.58 2.22
C THR A 20 -0.61 2.75 1.04
N LEU A 21 -0.27 1.49 1.30
CA LEU A 21 0.32 0.62 0.29
C LEU A 21 -0.55 0.71 -0.98
N SER A 22 0.06 1.14 -2.09
CA SER A 22 -0.72 1.62 -3.24
C SER A 22 -1.74 0.58 -3.68
N ASN A 23 -2.96 0.99 -4.02
CA ASN A 23 -3.98 0.07 -4.55
C ASN A 23 -3.47 -0.76 -5.74
N SER A 24 -2.49 -0.24 -6.48
CA SER A 24 -1.81 -0.96 -7.57
C SER A 24 -1.12 -2.24 -7.12
N PHE A 25 -0.60 -2.29 -5.88
CA PHE A 25 0.03 -3.48 -5.31
C PHE A 25 -0.99 -4.58 -5.01
N LEU A 26 -2.16 -4.19 -4.50
CA LEU A 26 -3.28 -5.10 -4.27
C LEU A 26 -3.84 -5.63 -5.60
N VAL A 27 -4.01 -4.76 -6.59
CA VAL A 27 -4.49 -5.14 -7.94
C VAL A 27 -3.48 -6.04 -8.66
N ALA A 28 -2.18 -5.76 -8.55
CA ALA A 28 -1.13 -6.61 -9.12
C ALA A 28 -1.13 -8.01 -8.47
N GLY A 29 -1.30 -8.10 -7.15
CA GLY A 29 -1.43 -9.37 -6.44
C GLY A 29 -2.66 -10.18 -6.89
N LEU A 30 -3.80 -9.51 -7.07
CA LEU A 30 -5.03 -10.12 -7.58
C LEU A 30 -4.88 -10.63 -9.02
N LEU A 31 -4.31 -9.83 -9.91
CA LEU A 31 -4.05 -10.22 -11.30
C LEU A 31 -3.04 -11.37 -11.38
N GLY A 32 -1.95 -11.30 -10.61
CA GLY A 32 -0.95 -12.36 -10.54
C GLY A 32 -1.54 -13.68 -10.03
N PHE A 33 -2.39 -13.62 -9.00
CA PHE A 33 -3.12 -14.79 -8.52
C PHE A 33 -4.06 -15.35 -9.59
N LEU A 34 -4.83 -14.51 -10.28
CA LEU A 34 -5.76 -14.93 -11.33
C LEU A 34 -5.05 -15.60 -12.51
N VAL A 35 -3.92 -15.01 -12.96
CA VAL A 35 -3.07 -15.58 -14.01
C VAL A 35 -2.47 -16.91 -13.56
N SER A 36 -2.00 -17.00 -12.31
CA SER A 36 -1.46 -18.24 -11.73
C SER A 36 -2.50 -19.35 -11.65
N THR A 37 -3.76 -19.04 -11.30
CA THR A 37 -4.81 -20.05 -11.15
C THR A 37 -5.41 -20.50 -12.49
N ILE A 38 -5.48 -19.63 -13.50
CA ILE A 38 -6.15 -19.95 -14.79
C ILE A 38 -5.15 -20.47 -15.83
N TYR A 39 -3.95 -19.87 -15.89
CA TYR A 39 -3.01 -20.09 -16.99
C TYR A 39 -1.92 -21.11 -16.65
N LEU A 40 -1.35 -21.05 -15.44
CA LEU A 40 -0.24 -21.92 -15.07
C LEU A 40 -0.58 -23.41 -14.84
N PRO A 41 -1.76 -23.83 -14.36
CA PRO A 41 -2.02 -25.27 -14.18
C PRO A 41 -2.15 -26.03 -15.51
N LYS A 42 -2.26 -25.32 -16.64
CA LYS A 42 -2.21 -25.93 -17.98
C LYS A 42 -0.79 -26.27 -18.44
N ILE A 43 0.23 -25.70 -17.78
CA ILE A 43 1.65 -25.86 -18.14
C ILE A 43 2.33 -26.70 -17.06
N ASP A 44 2.25 -26.26 -15.80
CA ASP A 44 2.88 -26.93 -14.67
C ASP A 44 2.17 -26.61 -13.36
N VAL A 45 1.62 -27.64 -12.72
CA VAL A 45 0.87 -27.51 -11.46
C VAL A 45 1.77 -27.03 -10.31
N SER A 46 3.03 -27.48 -10.29
CA SER A 46 4.02 -27.08 -9.27
C SER A 46 4.32 -25.58 -9.33
N TRP A 47 4.45 -25.01 -10.53
CA TRP A 47 4.69 -23.57 -10.71
C TRP A 47 3.44 -22.74 -10.43
N ALA A 48 2.26 -23.24 -10.79
CA ALA A 48 0.98 -22.61 -10.45
C ALA A 48 0.80 -22.46 -8.93
N PHE A 49 1.17 -23.50 -8.18
CA PHE A 49 1.08 -23.50 -6.73
C PHE A 49 2.11 -22.56 -6.08
N ALA A 50 3.37 -22.58 -6.54
CA ALA A 50 4.41 -21.70 -6.03
C ALA A 50 4.08 -20.22 -6.26
N LEU A 51 3.74 -19.84 -7.49
CA LEU A 51 3.42 -18.45 -7.82
C LEU A 51 2.09 -18.01 -7.20
N GLY A 52 1.09 -18.89 -7.15
CA GLY A 52 -0.17 -18.62 -6.46
C GLY A 52 0.03 -18.33 -4.98
N THR A 53 0.91 -19.09 -4.31
CA THR A 53 1.24 -18.88 -2.89
C THR A 53 1.94 -17.53 -2.66
N VAL A 54 2.86 -17.14 -3.53
CA VAL A 54 3.56 -15.84 -3.45
C VAL A 54 2.57 -14.69 -3.62
N PHE A 55 1.71 -14.74 -4.65
CA PHE A 55 0.70 -13.70 -4.87
C PHE A 55 -0.32 -13.63 -3.73
N LEU A 56 -0.71 -14.77 -3.17
CA LEU A 56 -1.59 -14.82 -2.00
C LEU A 56 -0.95 -14.12 -0.78
N MET A 57 0.34 -14.40 -0.50
CA MET A 57 1.07 -13.70 0.57
C MET A 57 1.16 -12.19 0.32
N MET A 58 1.35 -11.78 -0.93
CA MET A 58 1.42 -10.39 -1.35
C MET A 58 0.10 -9.64 -1.08
N VAL A 59 -1.04 -10.28 -1.35
CA VAL A 59 -2.38 -9.75 -1.05
C VAL A 59 -2.62 -9.65 0.45
N VAL A 60 -2.29 -10.70 1.21
CA VAL A 60 -2.47 -10.70 2.67
C VAL A 60 -1.60 -9.63 3.32
N ALA A 61 -0.33 -9.50 2.91
CA ALA A 61 0.56 -8.44 3.37
C ALA A 61 0.01 -7.05 3.02
N SER A 62 -0.57 -6.88 1.83
CA SER A 62 -1.19 -5.63 1.41
C SER A 62 -2.35 -5.22 2.32
N ILE A 63 -3.23 -6.17 2.64
CA ILE A 63 -4.39 -5.92 3.50
C ILE A 63 -3.91 -5.54 4.92
N ILE A 64 -2.94 -6.27 5.47
CA ILE A 64 -2.38 -5.97 6.80
C ILE A 64 -1.72 -4.58 6.83
N SER A 65 -1.02 -4.22 5.75
CA SER A 65 -0.36 -2.92 5.65
C SER A 65 -1.36 -1.75 5.61
N MET A 66 -2.56 -1.95 5.06
CA MET A 66 -3.63 -0.95 5.09
C MET A 66 -4.27 -0.81 6.49
N ILE A 67 -4.41 -1.91 7.23
CA ILE A 67 -5.05 -1.93 8.57
C ILE A 67 -4.22 -1.14 9.61
N LYS A 68 -2.88 -1.11 9.48
CA LYS A 68 -1.99 -0.33 10.36
C LYS A 68 -1.93 1.17 10.04
N GLY A 69 -2.73 1.65 9.09
CA GLY A 69 -2.77 3.04 8.65
C GLY A 69 -3.68 3.96 9.47
N ILE A 70 -3.89 3.72 10.77
CA ILE A 70 -4.58 4.69 11.65
C ILE A 70 -3.50 5.61 12.21
N PRO A 71 -3.42 6.88 11.77
CA PRO A 71 -2.45 7.80 12.30
C PRO A 71 -2.94 8.25 13.68
N GLU A 72 -2.09 8.14 14.71
CA GLU A 72 -2.35 8.67 16.06
C GLU A 72 -2.35 10.22 16.22
N PRO A 73 -2.08 11.12 15.24
CA PRO A 73 -2.03 12.56 15.52
C PRO A 73 -3.40 13.27 15.46
N GLN A 74 -4.54 12.54 15.43
CA GLN A 74 -5.88 13.15 15.49
C GLN A 74 -6.62 12.85 16.80
N LEU A 75 -5.92 12.41 17.85
CA LEU A 75 -6.41 12.52 19.22
C LEU A 75 -6.21 13.96 19.69
N LYS A 76 -7.14 14.85 19.32
CA LYS A 76 -7.27 16.18 19.91
C LYS A 76 -8.64 16.32 20.58
#